data_AF-A0A7V2PK60-F1
#
_entry.id   AF-A0A7V2PK60-F1
#
_cell.length_a   1.000
_cell.length_b   1.000
_cell.length_c   1.000
_cell.angle_alpha   90.00
_cell.angle_beta   90.00
_cell.angle_gamma   90.00
#
_symmetry.space_group_name_H-M   'P 1'
#
loop_
_entity.id
_entity.type
_entity.pdbx_description
1 polymer ?
#
loop_
_entity_poly.entity_id
_entity_poly.type
_entity_poly.pdbx_seq_one_letter_code
_entity_poly.pdbx_strand_id
1 'polypeptide(L)' 'MAFNLRNRNFVKLLDFTPKEIKFLLDLSRDLKRAKYGGYEQQRLVGKNIALIFEKGSTRTRTSFEVAAYD' A
#
# COMPACT_ATOMS: atom_id res chain seq x y z
N MET A 1 17.54 -6.18 8.75
CA MET A 1 17.17 -4.92 9.42
C MET A 1 15.68 -4.72 9.26
N ALA A 2 14.93 -4.64 10.36
CA ALA A 2 13.50 -4.38 10.31
C ALA A 2 13.28 -2.91 9.91
N PHE A 3 12.78 -2.66 8.69
CA PHE A 3 12.28 -1.34 8.30
C PHE A 3 10.90 -1.16 8.92
N ASN A 4 10.73 -0.13 9.74
CA ASN A 4 9.45 0.17 10.38
C ASN A 4 8.87 1.47 9.81
N LEU A 5 7.78 1.36 9.06
CA LEU A 5 7.00 2.49 8.53
C LEU A 5 5.62 2.61 9.20
N ARG A 6 5.43 1.97 10.36
CA ARG A 6 4.15 2.01 11.08
C ARG A 6 3.83 3.44 11.51
N ASN A 7 2.56 3.84 11.35
CA ASN A 7 2.05 5.18 11.65
C ASN A 7 2.75 6.32 10.88
N ARG A 8 3.36 6.02 9.73
CA ARG A 8 4.03 7.02 8.90
C ARG A 8 3.08 7.54 7.82
N ASN A 9 3.03 8.86 7.64
CA ASN A 9 2.28 9.50 6.57
C ASN A 9 3.05 9.44 5.25
N PHE A 10 2.37 9.18 4.14
CA PHE A 10 2.94 9.20 2.80
C PHE A 10 2.35 10.37 2.00
N VAL A 11 2.96 11.55 2.11
CA VAL A 11 2.48 12.78 1.44
C VAL A 11 3.30 13.08 0.18
N LYS A 12 4.62 12.99 0.27
CA LYS A 12 5.54 13.19 -0.87
C LYS A 12 6.74 12.25 -0.78
N LEU A 13 7.33 11.89 -1.92
CA LEU A 13 8.48 10.98 -1.99
C LEU A 13 9.72 11.53 -1.26
N LEU A 14 9.88 12.85 -1.21
CA LEU A 14 11.00 13.51 -0.53
C LEU A 14 11.03 13.28 0.99
N ASP A 15 9.91 12.83 1.59
CA ASP A 15 9.87 12.48 3.01
C ASP A 15 10.53 11.11 3.29
N PHE A 16 10.90 10.37 2.25
CA PHE A 16 11.43 9.01 2.36
C PHE A 16 12.88 8.94 1.88
N THR A 17 13.68 8.15 2.59
CA THR A 17 15.04 7.82 2.15
C THR A 17 15.00 6.84 0.98
N PRO A 18 16.05 6.78 0.14
CA PRO A 18 16.12 5.81 -0.95
C PRO A 18 15.96 4.35 -0.48
N LYS A 19 16.42 4.03 0.74
CA LYS A 19 16.28 2.69 1.33
C LYS A 19 14.83 2.36 1.69
N GLU A 20 14.06 3.32 2.18
CA GLU A 20 12.64 3.14 2.49
C GLU A 20 11.80 2.95 1.23
N ILE A 21 12.08 3.74 0.18
CA ILE A 21 11.43 3.57 -1.11
C ILE A 21 11.78 2.20 -1.70
N LYS A 22 13.05 1.79 -1.62
CA LYS A 22 13.47 0.45 -2.07
C LYS A 22 12.70 -0.66 -1.34
N PHE A 23 12.56 -0.54 -0.02
CA PHE A 23 11.75 -1.45 0.78
C PHE A 23 10.29 -1.50 0.32
N LEU A 24 9.64 -0.36 0.07
CA LEU A 24 8.26 -0.31 -0.42
C LEU A 24 8.12 -0.97 -1.80
N LEU A 25 9.11 -0.79 -2.69
CA LEU A 25 9.12 -1.41 -4.02
C LEU A 25 9.28 -2.94 -3.94
N ASP A 26 10.17 -3.43 -3.08
CA ASP A 26 10.37 -4.86 -2.88
C ASP A 26 9.12 -5.49 -2.21
N LEU A 27 8.52 -4.82 -1.21
CA LEU A 27 7.23 -5.23 -0.63
C LEU A 27 6.12 -5.29 -1.68
N SER A 28 6.00 -4.27 -2.55
CA SER A 28 5.00 -4.25 -3.62
C SER A 28 5.18 -5.42 -4.60
N ARG A 29 6.42 -5.79 -4.90
CA ARG A 29 6.73 -6.96 -5.74
C ARG A 29 6.26 -8.25 -5.09
N ASP A 30 6.52 -8.42 -3.80
CA ASP A 30 6.19 -9.65 -3.08
C ASP A 30 4.68 -9.82 -2.90
N LEU A 31 3.95 -8.74 -2.58
CA LEU A 31 2.49 -8.74 -2.53
C LEU A 31 1.88 -9.11 -3.89
N LYS A 32 2.41 -8.52 -4.98
CA LYS A 32 2.00 -8.89 -6.34
C LYS A 32 2.23 -10.38 -6.58
N ARG A 33 3.42 -10.91 -6.30
CA ARG A 33 3.74 -12.34 -6.47
C ARG A 33 2.81 -13.25 -5.67
N ALA A 34 2.49 -12.89 -4.42
CA ALA A 34 1.59 -13.66 -3.58
C ALA A 34 0.17 -13.73 -4.15
N LYS A 35 -0.36 -12.60 -4.62
CA LYS A 35 -1.66 -12.53 -5.28
C LYS A 35 -1.72 -13.36 -6.55
N TYR A 36 -0.72 -13.22 -7.44
CA TYR A 36 -0.64 -14.03 -8.66
C TYR A 36 -0.43 -15.53 -8.38
N GLY A 37 0.23 -15.88 -7.29
CA GLY A 37 0.46 -17.26 -6.88
C GLY A 37 -0.67 -17.89 -6.08
N GLY A 38 -1.72 -17.13 -5.74
CA GLY A 38 -2.86 -17.63 -4.96
C GLY A 38 -2.55 -17.89 -3.47
N TYR A 39 -1.43 -17.39 -2.96
CA TYR A 39 -1.02 -17.52 -1.55
C TYR A 39 -1.00 -16.17 -0.82
N GLU A 40 -1.82 -15.23 -1.28
CA GLU A 40 -2.00 -13.94 -0.63
C GLU A 40 -2.50 -14.12 0.82
N GLN A 41 -1.95 -13.28 1.70
CA GLN A 41 -2.39 -13.22 3.09
C GLN A 41 -3.12 -11.91 3.33
N GLN A 42 -4.34 -12.01 3.86
CA GLN A 42 -5.14 -10.86 4.26
C GLN A 42 -4.51 -10.16 5.46
N ARG A 43 -3.99 -8.94 5.26
CA ARG A 43 -3.23 -8.17 6.26
C ARG A 43 -4.02 -7.07 6.94
N LEU A 44 -5.14 -6.63 6.34
CA LEU A 44 -5.92 -5.48 6.78
C LEU A 44 -7.30 -5.88 7.35
N VAL A 45 -7.49 -7.14 7.73
CA VAL A 45 -8.74 -7.64 8.32
C VAL A 45 -9.12 -6.81 9.56
N GLY A 46 -10.36 -6.30 9.56
CA GLY A 46 -10.88 -5.45 10.64
C GLY A 46 -10.32 -4.03 10.67
N LYS A 47 -9.60 -3.59 9.64
CA LYS A 47 -9.16 -2.20 9.47
C LYS A 47 -10.10 -1.46 8.51
N ASN A 48 -10.40 -0.21 8.83
CA ASN A 48 -11.22 0.67 8.01
C ASN A 48 -10.35 1.78 7.41
N ILE A 49 -10.52 2.05 6.12
CA ILE A 49 -9.83 3.13 5.39
C ILE A 49 -10.88 4.09 4.84
N ALA A 50 -10.76 5.37 5.19
CA ALA A 50 -11.59 6.43 4.62
C ALA A 50 -10.92 7.02 3.38
N LEU A 51 -11.63 7.05 2.26
CA LEU A 51 -11.15 7.65 1.01
C LEU A 51 -11.87 8.98 0.77
N ILE A 52 -11.13 10.08 0.85
CA ILE A 52 -11.66 11.44 0.68
C ILE A 52 -11.15 11.99 -0.65
N PHE A 53 -12.07 12.29 -1.57
CA PHE A 53 -11.76 12.84 -2.90
C PHE A 53 -12.51 14.14 -3.13
N GLU A 54 -11.77 15.24 -3.28
CA GLU A 54 -12.34 16.54 -3.69
C GLU A 54 -12.58 16.58 -5.20
N LYS A 55 -11.71 15.92 -5.98
CA LYS A 55 -11.85 15.72 -7.42
C LYS A 55 -11.98 14.24 -7.75
N GLY A 56 -12.93 13.90 -8.61
CA GLY A 56 -13.14 12.52 -9.04
C GLY A 56 -11.90 11.93 -9.72
N SER A 57 -11.48 10.75 -9.26
CA SER A 57 -10.41 9.95 -9.88
C SER A 57 -10.70 8.45 -9.77
N THR A 58 -11.19 7.85 -10.86
CA THR A 58 -11.56 6.43 -10.89
C THR A 58 -10.36 5.53 -10.62
N ARG A 59 -9.22 5.77 -11.28
CA ARG A 59 -8.02 4.93 -11.12
C ARG A 59 -7.49 4.94 -9.70
N THR A 60 -7.48 6.11 -9.05
CA THR A 60 -7.02 6.23 -7.67
C THR A 60 -7.98 5.51 -6.73
N ARG A 61 -9.29 5.80 -6.82
CA ARG A 61 -10.31 5.16 -5.97
C ARG A 61 -10.26 3.64 -6.08
N THR A 62 -10.34 3.09 -7.29
CA THR A 62 -10.36 1.63 -7.50
C THR A 62 -9.08 0.98 -6.99
N SER A 63 -7.91 1.60 -7.18
CA SER A 63 -6.64 1.02 -6.69
C SER A 63 -6.60 0.91 -5.16
N PHE A 64 -7.08 1.93 -4.44
CA PHE A 64 -7.15 1.90 -2.98
C PHE A 64 -8.23 0.96 -2.45
N GLU A 65 -9.40 0.94 -3.10
CA GLU A 65 -10.52 0.09 -2.71
C GLU A 65 -10.16 -1.39 -2.85
N VAL A 66 -9.60 -1.79 -4.00
CA VAL A 66 -9.11 -3.15 -4.23
C VAL A 66 -8.00 -3.48 -3.22
N ALA A 67 -6.98 -2.63 -3.07
CA ALA A 67 -5.89 -2.94 -2.14
C ALA A 67 -6.31 -3.07 -0.66
N ALA A 68 -7.42 -2.44 -0.26
CA ALA A 68 -7.90 -2.46 1.12
C ALA A 68 -8.90 -3.59 1.40
N TYR A 69 -9.67 -3.99 0.39
CA TYR A 69 -10.81 -4.89 0.55
C TYR A 69 -10.63 -6.26 -0.14
N ASP A 70 -9.94 -6.31 -1.27
CA ASP A 70 -9.70 -7.51 -2.08
C ASP A 70 -8.40 -8.22 -1.67
#